data_AF-A0A2G6LKA4-F1
#
_entry.id   AF-A0A2G6LKA4-F1
#
_cell.length_a   1.000
_cell.length_b   1.000
_cell.length_c   1.000
_cell.angle_alpha   90.00
_cell.angle_beta   90.00
_cell.angle_gamma   90.00
#
_symmetry.space_group_name_H-M   'P 1'
#
loop_
_entity.id
_entity.type
_entity.pdbx_description
1 polymer ?
#
loop_
_entity_poly.entity_id
_entity_poly.type
_entity_poly.pdbx_seq_one_letter_code
_entity_poly.pdbx_strand_id
1 'polypeptide(L)'
;MRAIWKKNKVISIKLDADLYSLAQMANDVACMQFFDIFNEKDEWDVDLNIVTDLFLVNVGNVVIQRLGVRSIPESEAVSKKCNYNHLFIKPHMNPEGVSQRGEFMWRGGDLIDVGENLEISSYYAPIVIKDLTVYQHRDLILKHEFTNMYGDKNVLNRLLKFKKEGINEEPMKKKVFPDL
;
A
#
# COMPACT_ATOMS: atom_id res chain seq x y z
N MET A 1 -6.36 6.02 -17.13
CA MET A 1 -5.13 6.44 -17.87
C MET A 1 -4.28 5.23 -18.31
N ARG A 2 -3.39 5.32 -19.33
CA ARG A 2 -2.41 4.24 -19.61
C ARG A 2 -1.40 4.13 -18.46
N ALA A 3 -1.28 2.94 -17.88
CA ALA A 3 -0.28 2.67 -16.85
C ALA A 3 1.12 2.66 -17.47
N ILE A 4 1.96 3.60 -17.04
CA ILE A 4 3.40 3.63 -17.34
C ILE A 4 4.10 3.85 -16.01
N TRP A 5 4.72 2.79 -15.50
CA TRP A 5 5.51 2.82 -14.29
C TRP A 5 6.79 3.60 -14.50
N LYS A 6 7.08 4.48 -13.55
CA LYS A 6 8.33 5.22 -13.45
C LYS A 6 8.50 5.68 -12.01
N LYS A 7 9.60 5.34 -11.37
CA LYS A 7 9.93 5.75 -10.00
C LYS A 7 9.77 7.27 -9.83
N ASN A 8 9.19 7.66 -8.70
CA ASN A 8 8.86 9.03 -8.31
C ASN A 8 7.79 9.71 -9.17
N LYS A 9 7.20 9.02 -10.14
CA LYS A 9 6.08 9.58 -10.90
C LYS A 9 4.87 9.74 -10.00
N VAL A 10 4.37 10.96 -9.91
CA VAL A 10 3.13 11.30 -9.21
C VAL A 10 1.96 11.23 -10.19
N ILE A 11 0.85 10.68 -9.72
CA ILE A 11 -0.42 10.65 -10.43
C ILE A 11 -1.53 11.18 -9.53
N SER A 12 -2.48 11.87 -10.15
CA SER A 12 -3.77 12.15 -9.50
C SER A 12 -4.69 10.96 -9.69
N ILE A 13 -5.34 10.58 -8.61
CA ILE A 13 -6.34 9.52 -8.57
C ILE A 13 -7.69 10.10 -8.17
N LYS A 14 -8.75 9.61 -8.82
CA LYS A 14 -10.13 9.97 -8.51
C LYS A 14 -10.71 8.96 -7.52
N LEU A 15 -11.22 9.45 -6.41
CA LEU A 15 -11.82 8.65 -5.33
C LEU A 15 -13.35 8.71 -5.37
N ASP A 16 -13.92 9.87 -5.68
CA ASP A 16 -15.37 10.05 -5.83
C ASP A 16 -15.65 11.12 -6.90
N ALA A 17 -16.90 11.50 -7.13
CA ALA A 17 -17.33 12.46 -8.14
C ALA A 17 -16.48 13.74 -8.13
N ASP A 18 -16.29 14.31 -6.94
CA ASP A 18 -15.55 15.54 -6.68
C ASP A 18 -14.52 15.31 -5.57
N LEU A 19 -13.80 14.18 -5.63
CA LEU A 19 -12.75 13.90 -4.66
C LEU A 19 -11.54 13.24 -5.33
N TYR A 20 -10.40 13.86 -5.15
CA TYR A 20 -9.11 13.46 -5.72
C TYR A 20 -8.07 13.33 -4.61
N SER A 21 -7.02 12.57 -4.91
CA SER A 21 -5.83 12.43 -4.08
C SER A 21 -4.60 12.24 -4.97
N LEU A 22 -3.41 12.28 -4.37
CA LEU A 22 -2.16 12.00 -5.05
C LEU A 22 -1.60 10.65 -4.63
N ALA A 23 -1.00 9.96 -5.58
CA ALA A 23 -0.23 8.74 -5.35
C ALA A 23 1.10 8.81 -6.10
N GLN A 24 2.15 8.23 -5.52
CA GLN A 24 3.48 8.21 -6.10
C GLN A 24 3.96 6.78 -6.34
N MET A 25 4.50 6.54 -7.53
CA MET A 25 5.16 5.28 -7.85
C MET A 25 6.48 5.19 -7.08
N ALA A 26 6.57 4.27 -6.13
CA ALA A 26 7.74 4.10 -5.28
C ALA A 26 8.90 3.37 -5.99
N ASN A 27 8.57 2.52 -6.97
CA ASN A 27 9.53 1.85 -7.85
C ASN A 27 9.02 1.83 -9.30
N ASP A 28 9.80 1.19 -10.19
CA ASP A 28 9.49 1.07 -11.63
C ASP A 28 8.58 -0.13 -11.96
N VAL A 29 8.03 -0.83 -10.96
CA VAL A 29 7.39 -2.14 -11.16
C VAL A 29 5.94 -2.16 -10.69
N ALA A 30 5.69 -1.97 -9.39
CA ALA A 30 4.38 -2.24 -8.80
C ALA A 30 4.12 -1.56 -7.44
N CYS A 31 5.11 -0.91 -6.82
CA CYS A 31 4.92 -0.36 -5.48
C CYS A 31 4.46 1.09 -5.54
N MET A 32 3.40 1.43 -4.81
CA MET A 32 2.78 2.75 -4.82
C MET A 32 2.58 3.27 -3.40
N GLN A 33 3.01 4.52 -3.19
CA GLN A 33 2.83 5.29 -1.97
C GLN A 33 1.58 6.16 -2.09
N PHE A 34 0.79 6.19 -1.02
CA PHE A 34 -0.39 7.04 -0.87
C PHE A 34 -0.21 8.00 0.31
N PHE A 35 -0.83 9.17 0.22
CA PHE A 35 -0.58 10.30 1.13
C PHE A 35 -1.86 10.84 1.74
N ASP A 36 -1.73 11.50 2.90
CA ASP A 36 -2.81 12.24 3.54
C ASP A 36 -3.02 13.58 2.83
N ILE A 37 -3.53 13.50 1.60
CA ILE A 37 -3.89 14.68 0.82
C ILE A 37 -5.09 14.40 -0.07
N PHE A 38 -6.04 15.32 -0.02
CA PHE A 38 -7.30 15.21 -0.72
C PHE A 38 -7.73 16.59 -1.21
N ASN A 39 -8.32 16.65 -2.40
CA ASN A 39 -8.85 17.88 -2.96
C ASN A 39 -10.17 17.60 -3.71
N GLU A 40 -11.08 18.57 -3.71
CA GLU A 40 -12.35 18.47 -4.44
C GLU A 40 -12.15 18.62 -5.96
N LYS A 41 -11.05 19.27 -6.35
CA LYS A 41 -10.63 19.45 -7.73
C LYS A 41 -9.25 18.84 -7.97
N ASP A 42 -9.01 18.43 -9.21
CA ASP A 42 -7.71 17.91 -9.65
C ASP A 42 -6.69 19.04 -9.92
N GLU A 43 -6.47 19.88 -8.90
CA GLU A 43 -5.60 21.06 -8.91
C GLU A 43 -4.62 20.94 -7.73
N TRP A 44 -3.31 21.08 -7.99
CA TRP A 44 -2.27 20.80 -7.01
C TRP A 44 -1.19 21.88 -7.02
N ASP A 45 -0.74 22.24 -5.82
CA ASP A 45 0.48 23.00 -5.52
C ASP A 45 0.99 22.50 -4.17
N VAL A 46 1.76 21.41 -4.20
CA VAL A 46 2.15 20.68 -2.98
C VAL A 46 3.55 20.08 -3.05
N ASP A 47 4.23 20.05 -1.91
CA ASP A 47 5.43 19.26 -1.72
C ASP A 47 5.12 17.96 -0.95
N LEU A 48 5.20 16.80 -1.62
CA LEU A 48 4.91 15.51 -0.98
C LEU A 48 5.96 15.12 0.09
N ASN A 49 7.09 15.81 0.17
CA ASN A 49 8.08 15.59 1.24
C ASN A 49 7.55 16.00 2.62
N ILE A 50 6.61 16.95 2.68
CA ILE A 50 6.00 17.42 3.93
C ILE A 50 4.62 16.80 4.20
N VAL A 51 4.07 16.05 3.25
CA VAL A 51 2.79 15.36 3.42
C VAL A 51 3.00 14.03 4.16
N THR A 52 2.10 13.73 5.08
CA THR A 52 2.09 12.47 5.83
C THR A 52 1.85 11.28 4.91
N ASP A 53 2.66 10.24 5.06
CA ASP A 53 2.49 8.98 4.36
C ASP A 53 1.35 8.18 4.99
N LEU A 54 0.44 7.68 4.16
CA LEU A 54 -0.60 6.75 4.63
C LEU A 54 -0.09 5.31 4.53
N PHE A 55 0.10 4.81 3.32
CA PHE A 55 0.50 3.42 3.14
C PHE A 55 1.24 3.21 1.83
N LEU A 56 2.08 2.17 1.83
CA LEU A 56 2.93 1.74 0.74
C LEU A 56 2.56 0.30 0.39
N VAL A 57 1.99 0.07 -0.79
CA VAL A 57 1.47 -1.24 -1.17
C VAL A 57 1.81 -1.60 -2.60
N ASN A 58 1.83 -2.90 -2.90
CA ASN A 58 1.96 -3.35 -4.28
C ASN A 58 0.60 -3.24 -5.00
N VAL A 59 0.56 -2.63 -6.17
CA VAL A 59 -0.63 -2.44 -7.01
C VAL A 59 -0.34 -2.86 -8.45
N GLY A 60 -1.34 -3.42 -9.12
CA GLY A 60 -1.24 -3.75 -10.54
C GLY A 60 -1.57 -2.55 -11.43
N ASN A 61 -1.25 -2.65 -12.72
CA ASN A 61 -1.61 -1.64 -13.74
C ASN A 61 -3.09 -1.27 -13.74
N VAL A 62 -3.96 -2.22 -13.38
CA VAL A 62 -5.42 -2.02 -13.29
C VAL A 62 -5.80 -0.89 -12.33
N VAL A 63 -5.05 -0.70 -11.23
CA VAL A 63 -5.30 0.37 -10.27
C VAL A 63 -5.06 1.73 -10.91
N ILE A 64 -3.92 1.90 -11.58
CA ILE A 64 -3.58 3.13 -12.31
C ILE A 64 -4.58 3.38 -13.44
N GLN A 65 -5.00 2.34 -14.14
CA GLN A 65 -5.93 2.47 -15.25
C GLN A 65 -7.31 2.94 -14.80
N ARG A 66 -7.79 2.45 -13.66
CA ARG A 66 -9.14 2.72 -13.14
C ARG A 66 -9.22 3.97 -12.29
N LEU A 67 -8.26 4.19 -11.39
CA LEU A 67 -8.28 5.34 -10.47
C LEU A 67 -7.51 6.53 -11.04
N GLY A 68 -6.48 6.29 -11.85
CA GLY A 68 -5.60 7.34 -12.36
C GLY A 68 -6.28 8.24 -13.40
N VAL A 69 -6.29 9.54 -13.09
CA VAL A 69 -6.82 10.61 -13.94
C VAL A 69 -5.72 11.07 -14.89
N ARG A 70 -4.63 11.59 -14.32
CA ARG A 70 -3.47 12.11 -15.06
C ARG A 70 -2.18 11.98 -14.27
N SER A 71 -1.06 12.15 -14.96
CA SER A 71 0.24 12.32 -14.34
C SER A 71 0.41 13.77 -13.92
N ILE A 72 1.02 13.99 -12.76
CA ILE A 72 1.24 15.32 -12.20
C ILE A 72 2.68 15.74 -12.50
N PRO A 73 2.90 16.90 -13.14
CA PRO A 73 4.24 17.43 -13.34
C PRO A 73 4.83 17.96 -12.03
N GLU A 74 6.16 18.01 -11.93
CA GLU A 74 6.86 18.56 -10.75
C GLU A 74 6.53 20.03 -10.45
N SER A 75 6.00 20.78 -11.43
CA SER A 75 5.52 22.15 -11.23
C SER A 75 4.20 22.25 -10.45
N GLU A 76 3.46 21.15 -10.30
CA GLU A 76 2.19 21.07 -9.56
C GLU A 76 2.33 20.25 -8.26
N ALA A 77 3.17 19.21 -8.28
CA ALA A 77 3.50 18.47 -7.07
C ALA A 77 4.96 18.01 -7.08
N VAL A 78 5.72 18.40 -6.05
CA VAL A 78 7.09 17.93 -5.86
C VAL A 78 7.04 16.50 -5.36
N SER A 79 7.71 15.60 -6.07
CA SER A 79 7.77 14.19 -5.68
C SER A 79 8.53 14.00 -4.36
N LYS A 80 8.06 13.05 -3.55
CA LYS A 80 8.69 12.68 -2.30
C LYS A 80 10.01 11.97 -2.57
N LYS A 81 11.09 12.46 -1.98
CA LYS A 81 12.42 11.84 -1.98
C LYS A 81 12.53 10.94 -0.76
N CYS A 82 12.21 9.65 -0.89
CA CYS A 82 12.19 8.76 0.28
C CYS A 82 13.01 7.49 0.18
N ASN A 83 13.55 7.13 1.34
CA ASN A 83 13.89 5.78 1.75
C ASN A 83 12.59 5.12 2.23
N TYR A 84 11.90 4.43 1.33
CA TYR A 84 10.66 3.74 1.66
C TYR A 84 10.90 2.66 2.73
N ASN A 85 9.85 2.35 3.49
CA ASN A 85 9.87 1.18 4.36
C ASN A 85 10.04 -0.08 3.50
N HIS A 86 11.19 -0.74 3.63
CA HIS A 86 11.52 -1.96 2.88
C HIS A 86 11.17 -3.24 3.65
N LEU A 87 10.57 -3.11 4.84
CA LEU A 87 10.12 -4.26 5.62
C LEU A 87 8.63 -4.49 5.40
N PHE A 88 8.30 -5.70 4.94
CA PHE A 88 6.93 -6.13 4.67
C PHE A 88 6.64 -7.45 5.37
N ILE A 89 5.36 -7.72 5.59
CA ILE A 89 4.90 -9.02 6.08
C ILE A 89 4.54 -9.91 4.88
N LYS A 90 5.18 -11.07 4.81
CA LYS A 90 4.83 -12.14 3.89
C LYS A 90 3.84 -13.09 4.60
N PRO A 91 2.55 -13.05 4.27
CA PRO A 91 1.58 -13.93 4.91
C PRO A 91 1.84 -15.40 4.54
N HIS A 92 1.58 -16.32 5.48
CA HIS A 92 1.63 -17.76 5.19
C HIS A 92 0.31 -18.24 4.59
N MET A 93 0.39 -19.16 3.63
CA MET A 93 -0.79 -19.83 3.07
C MET A 93 -1.42 -20.77 4.10
N ASN A 94 -2.75 -20.77 4.21
CA ASN A 94 -3.53 -21.64 5.09
C ASN A 94 -4.47 -22.58 4.30
N PRO A 95 -3.95 -23.53 3.51
CA PRO A 95 -4.78 -24.39 2.66
C PRO A 95 -5.70 -25.32 3.47
N GLU A 96 -5.25 -25.79 4.63
CA GLU A 96 -6.02 -26.68 5.50
C GLU A 96 -7.22 -25.97 6.13
N GLY A 97 -7.06 -24.72 6.60
CA GLY A 97 -8.16 -23.95 7.18
C GLY A 97 -9.24 -23.57 6.16
N VAL A 98 -8.83 -23.24 4.91
CA VAL A 98 -9.78 -22.94 3.82
C VAL A 98 -10.63 -24.16 3.48
N SER A 99 -10.02 -25.34 3.35
CA SER A 99 -10.71 -26.56 2.94
C SER A 99 -11.65 -27.12 4.00
N GLN A 100 -11.37 -26.91 5.28
CA GLN A 100 -12.13 -27.55 6.36
C GLN A 100 -13.17 -26.64 7.03
N ARG A 101 -13.03 -25.30 6.98
CA ARG A 101 -13.82 -24.38 7.82
C ARG A 101 -14.18 -23.04 7.17
N GLY A 102 -13.86 -22.82 5.90
CA GLY A 102 -14.07 -21.52 5.26
C GLY A 102 -13.23 -20.39 5.89
N GLU A 103 -12.11 -20.75 6.52
CA GLU A 103 -11.18 -19.77 7.09
C GLU A 103 -10.52 -18.93 6.00
N PHE A 104 -9.96 -17.79 6.40
CA PHE A 104 -9.23 -16.93 5.48
C PHE A 104 -8.00 -17.66 4.91
N MET A 105 -7.68 -17.38 3.65
CA MET A 105 -6.62 -18.08 2.90
C MET A 105 -5.21 -17.89 3.46
N TRP A 106 -5.02 -16.93 4.35
CA TRP A 106 -3.75 -16.64 5.02
C TRP A 106 -3.90 -16.68 6.53
N ARG A 107 -2.85 -17.12 7.21
CA ARG A 107 -2.77 -17.12 8.67
C ARG A 107 -1.33 -16.96 9.13
N GLY A 108 -1.05 -15.95 9.94
CA GLY A 108 0.32 -15.59 10.33
C GLY A 108 1.15 -15.05 9.17
N GLY A 109 2.45 -14.85 9.42
CA GLY A 109 3.40 -14.44 8.39
C GLY A 109 4.80 -14.15 8.92
N ASP A 110 5.73 -13.95 8.01
CA ASP A 110 7.12 -13.57 8.29
C ASP A 110 7.34 -12.08 8.01
N LEU A 111 8.20 -11.42 8.79
CA LEU A 111 8.75 -10.12 8.42
C LEU A 111 9.93 -10.33 7.49
N ILE A 112 9.88 -9.72 6.30
CA ILE A 112 10.91 -9.84 5.26
C ILE A 112 11.41 -8.46 4.84
N ASP A 113 12.63 -8.42 4.30
CA ASP A 113 13.24 -7.21 3.74
C ASP A 113 13.25 -7.29 2.21
N VAL A 114 12.52 -6.38 1.55
CA VAL A 114 12.44 -6.31 0.07
C VAL A 114 13.48 -5.39 -0.56
N GLY A 115 14.44 -4.91 0.24
CA GLY A 115 15.49 -3.98 -0.14
C GLY A 115 15.00 -2.55 -0.30
N GLU A 116 15.92 -1.59 -0.21
CA GLU A 116 15.62 -0.14 -0.24
C GLU A 116 14.93 0.33 -1.53
N ASN A 117 15.14 -0.40 -2.64
CA ASN A 117 14.49 -0.12 -3.91
C ASN A 117 13.11 -0.77 -4.07
N LEU A 118 12.68 -1.60 -3.12
CA LEU A 118 11.41 -2.33 -3.15
C LEU A 118 11.27 -3.28 -4.35
N GLU A 119 12.39 -3.82 -4.83
CA GLU A 119 12.45 -4.63 -6.05
C GLU A 119 12.65 -6.12 -5.78
N ILE A 120 13.03 -6.49 -4.55
CA ILE A 120 13.22 -7.90 -4.21
C ILE A 120 11.84 -8.54 -4.02
N SER A 121 11.52 -9.50 -4.87
CA SER A 121 10.30 -10.29 -4.74
C SER A 121 10.24 -10.97 -3.36
N SER A 122 9.05 -11.00 -2.76
CA SER A 122 8.78 -11.68 -1.49
C SER A 122 9.18 -13.16 -1.45
N TYR A 123 9.36 -13.79 -2.62
CA TYR A 123 9.86 -15.15 -2.71
C TYR A 123 11.36 -15.27 -2.37
N TYR A 124 12.15 -14.25 -2.72
CA TYR A 124 13.61 -14.22 -2.54
C TYR A 124 14.08 -13.30 -1.42
N ALA A 125 13.17 -12.46 -0.90
CA ALA A 125 13.46 -11.54 0.19
C ALA A 125 13.94 -12.28 1.45
N PRO A 126 15.05 -11.86 2.09
CA PRO A 126 15.50 -12.45 3.33
C PRO A 126 14.46 -12.26 4.44
N ILE A 127 14.31 -13.29 5.27
CA ILE A 127 13.47 -13.25 6.47
C ILE A 127 14.24 -12.53 7.57
N VAL A 128 13.66 -11.47 8.12
CA VAL A 128 14.17 -10.71 9.26
C VAL A 128 13.65 -11.32 10.56
N ILE A 129 12.35 -11.63 10.61
CA ILE A 129 11.71 -12.33 11.73
C ILE A 129 10.76 -13.38 11.15
N LYS A 130 10.95 -14.62 11.57
CA LYS A 130 10.10 -15.74 11.17
C LYS A 130 8.92 -15.88 12.14
N ASP A 131 7.77 -16.32 11.63
CA ASP A 131 6.60 -16.73 12.40
C ASP A 131 6.13 -15.66 13.40
N LEU A 132 5.74 -14.49 12.88
CA LEU A 132 5.24 -13.39 13.70
C LEU A 132 4.04 -13.82 14.56
N THR A 133 4.11 -13.50 15.84
CA THR A 133 3.03 -13.73 16.82
C THR A 133 2.52 -12.40 17.35
N VAL A 134 1.21 -12.28 17.58
CA VAL A 134 0.63 -11.04 18.16
C VAL A 134 1.24 -10.75 19.54
N TYR A 135 1.43 -11.78 20.36
CA TYR A 135 1.97 -11.63 21.71
C TYR A 135 3.34 -10.94 21.76
N GLN A 136 4.25 -11.27 20.82
CA GLN A 136 5.61 -10.72 20.83
C GLN A 136 5.80 -9.56 19.86
N HIS A 137 5.01 -9.52 18.77
CA HIS A 137 5.30 -8.67 17.61
C HIS A 137 4.13 -7.77 17.21
N ARG A 138 3.20 -7.48 18.12
CA ARG A 138 1.98 -6.67 17.85
C ARG A 138 2.28 -5.39 17.08
N ASP A 139 3.25 -4.61 17.55
CA ASP A 139 3.57 -3.29 16.95
C ASP A 139 4.17 -3.43 15.55
N LEU A 140 5.00 -4.45 15.32
CA LEU A 140 5.52 -4.76 13.99
C LEU A 140 4.39 -5.19 13.04
N ILE A 141 3.47 -6.04 13.53
CA ILE A 141 2.32 -6.49 12.75
C ILE A 141 1.45 -5.30 12.34
N LEU A 142 1.20 -4.36 13.25
CA LEU A 142 0.41 -3.17 12.97
C LEU A 142 1.12 -2.19 12.03
N LYS A 143 2.44 -2.05 12.14
CA LYS A 143 3.24 -1.07 11.39
C LYS A 143 3.48 -1.46 9.93
N HIS A 144 3.74 -2.74 9.65
CA HIS A 144 4.26 -3.16 8.35
C HIS A 144 3.15 -3.66 7.41
N GLU A 145 3.17 -3.22 6.16
CA GLU A 145 2.20 -3.67 5.14
C GLU A 145 2.47 -5.11 4.69
N PHE A 146 1.49 -5.74 4.08
CA PHE A 146 1.64 -7.08 3.50
C PHE A 146 2.23 -7.03 2.08
N THR A 147 2.86 -8.11 1.64
CA THR A 147 3.40 -8.20 0.26
C THR A 147 2.34 -8.44 -0.82
N ASN A 148 1.06 -8.56 -0.47
CA ASN A 148 0.01 -8.84 -1.45
C ASN A 148 -0.26 -7.66 -2.39
N MET A 149 -0.86 -7.99 -3.53
CA MET A 149 -1.31 -7.00 -4.50
C MET A 149 -2.66 -6.41 -4.09
N TYR A 150 -2.82 -5.11 -4.26
CA TYR A 150 -4.06 -4.37 -4.02
C TYR A 150 -4.78 -4.15 -5.34
N GLY A 151 -6.09 -4.39 -5.31
CA GLY A 151 -6.99 -3.92 -6.35
C GLY A 151 -7.37 -2.46 -6.15
N ASP A 152 -8.00 -1.90 -7.18
CA ASP A 152 -8.54 -0.54 -7.19
C ASP A 152 -9.52 -0.32 -6.02
N LYS A 153 -10.40 -1.29 -5.77
CA LYS A 153 -11.36 -1.21 -4.66
C LYS A 153 -10.69 -1.24 -3.29
N ASN A 154 -9.59 -1.97 -3.12
CA ASN A 154 -8.87 -2.02 -1.84
C ASN A 154 -8.27 -0.65 -1.51
N VAL A 155 -7.58 -0.04 -2.48
CA VAL A 155 -7.01 1.31 -2.36
C VAL A 155 -8.10 2.33 -2.11
N LEU A 156 -9.13 2.32 -2.95
CA LEU A 156 -10.24 3.27 -2.89
C LEU A 156 -10.93 3.24 -1.52
N ASN A 157 -11.32 2.05 -1.05
CA ASN A 157 -12.02 1.90 0.22
C ASN A 157 -11.14 2.34 1.40
N ARG A 158 -9.83 2.04 1.38
CA ARG A 158 -8.91 2.43 2.45
C ARG A 158 -8.75 3.96 2.52
N LEU A 159 -8.59 4.62 1.37
CA LEU A 159 -8.50 6.09 1.30
C LEU A 159 -9.80 6.77 1.74
N LEU A 160 -10.96 6.30 1.26
CA LEU A 160 -12.26 6.85 1.65
C LEU A 160 -12.55 6.64 3.14
N LYS A 161 -12.21 5.46 3.69
CA LYS A 161 -12.33 5.19 5.12
C LYS A 161 -11.44 6.11 5.93
N PHE A 162 -10.18 6.28 5.53
CA PHE A 162 -9.27 7.20 6.19
C PHE A 162 -9.80 8.64 6.14
N LYS A 163 -10.25 9.14 4.97
CA LYS A 163 -10.79 10.49 4.85
C LYS A 163 -12.01 10.74 5.75
N LYS A 164 -12.85 9.72 5.94
CA LYS A 164 -14.08 9.80 6.72
C LYS A 164 -13.86 9.61 8.23
N GLU A 165 -13.00 8.67 8.60
CA GLU A 165 -12.88 8.15 9.97
C GLU A 165 -11.49 8.39 10.60
N GLY A 166 -10.50 8.83 9.83
CA GLY A 166 -9.10 8.94 10.26
C GLY A 166 -8.39 7.59 10.41
N ILE A 167 -9.03 6.48 9.99
CA ILE A 167 -8.52 5.12 10.20
C ILE A 167 -7.74 4.65 8.98
N ASN A 168 -6.42 4.59 9.11
CA ASN A 168 -5.51 4.00 8.14
C ASN A 168 -5.02 2.62 8.64
N GLU A 169 -5.91 1.64 8.60
CA GLU A 169 -5.60 0.25 9.00
C GLU A 169 -5.58 -0.64 7.77
N GLU A 170 -4.63 -1.58 7.75
CA GLU A 170 -4.63 -2.60 6.72
C GLU A 170 -5.81 -3.60 6.92
N PRO A 171 -6.85 -3.62 6.06
CA PRO A 171 -8.06 -4.43 6.22
C PRO A 171 -7.88 -5.92 6.48
N MET A 172 -6.78 -6.53 6.05
CA MET A 172 -6.56 -7.97 6.22
C MET A 172 -5.88 -8.33 7.55
N LYS A 173 -5.40 -7.35 8.35
CA LYS A 173 -4.61 -7.61 9.57
C LYS A 173 -5.29 -8.58 10.53
N LYS A 174 -6.52 -8.28 10.93
CA LYS A 174 -7.31 -9.10 11.87
C LYS A 174 -7.74 -10.45 11.30
N LYS A 175 -7.73 -10.61 9.97
CA LYS A 175 -8.01 -11.91 9.32
C LYS A 175 -6.79 -12.81 9.32
N VAL A 176 -5.62 -12.24 9.05
CA VAL A 176 -4.34 -12.95 9.02
C VAL A 176 -3.82 -13.23 10.44
N PHE A 177 -4.03 -12.30 11.37
CA PHE A 177 -3.68 -12.39 12.78
C PHE A 177 -4.95 -12.21 13.64
N PRO A 178 -5.72 -13.28 13.91
CA PRO A 178 -7.01 -13.19 14.60
C PRO A 178 -6.93 -12.67 16.04
N ASP A 179 -5.78 -12.77 16.70
CA ASP A 179 -5.60 -12.39 18.11
C ASP A 179 -5.27 -10.89 18.32
N LEU A 180 -5.40 -10.06 17.27
CA LEU A 180 -4.93 -8.65 17.22
C LEU A 180 -5.88 -7.60 17.82
#